data_AF-A0A958T9L9-F1
#
_entry.id   AF-A0A958T9L9-F1
#
_cell.length_a   1.000
_cell.length_b   1.000
_cell.length_c   1.000
_cell.angle_alpha   90.00
_cell.angle_beta   90.00
_cell.angle_gamma   90.00
#
_symmetry.space_group_name_H-M   'P 1'
#
loop_
_entity.id
_entity.type
_entity.pdbx_description
1 polymer ?
#
loop_
_entity_poly.entity_id
_entity_poly.type
_entity_poly.pdbx_seq_one_letter_code
_entity_poly.pdbx_strand_id
1 'polypeptide(L)'
;MEGEIINRVANSKLKTIDLEDYYPKGQRVLFDIKDWLYEGLILREKDFREQIALHDWSQYQDNYIALTCSADAIIPSWAYLLLTTQLSPYAKKVVVGTLELLETCIYSDLISE
;
A
#
# COMPACT_ATOMS: atom_id res chain seq x y z
N MET A 1 -23.73 -49.91 8.17
CA MET A 1 -23.49 -48.89 7.13
C MET A 1 -23.21 -47.60 7.86
N GLU A 2 -21.93 -47.27 7.99
CA GLU A 2 -21.52 -45.97 8.53
C GLU A 2 -21.96 -44.91 7.52
N GLY A 3 -22.74 -43.93 7.99
CA GLY A 3 -23.34 -42.92 7.14
C GLY A 3 -22.28 -42.10 6.41
N GLU A 4 -22.50 -41.87 5.11
CA GLU A 4 -21.69 -40.96 4.30
C GLU A 4 -21.54 -39.60 5.00
N ILE A 5 -20.32 -39.05 5.00
CA ILE A 5 -20.06 -37.72 5.53
C ILE A 5 -20.71 -36.70 4.58
N ILE A 6 -21.85 -36.14 4.99
CA ILE A 6 -22.58 -35.14 4.21
C ILE A 6 -21.93 -33.77 4.44
N ASN A 7 -21.38 -33.17 3.38
CA ASN A 7 -20.83 -31.81 3.43
C ASN A 7 -21.96 -30.77 3.49
N ARG A 8 -22.26 -30.29 4.71
CA ARG A 8 -23.33 -29.32 4.98
C ARG A 8 -22.98 -27.89 4.57
N VAL A 9 -21.69 -27.57 4.37
CA VAL A 9 -21.24 -26.25 3.89
C VAL A 9 -21.60 -26.08 2.41
N ALA A 10 -21.41 -27.12 1.60
CA ALA A 10 -21.77 -27.13 0.18
C ALA A 10 -23.29 -26.96 -0.07
N ASN A 11 -24.13 -27.30 0.92
CA ASN A 11 -25.59 -27.18 0.85
C ASN A 11 -26.13 -25.92 1.57
N SER A 12 -25.25 -25.02 2.02
CA SER A 12 -25.64 -23.79 2.70
C SER A 12 -25.97 -22.69 1.69
N LYS A 13 -26.93 -21.81 2.00
CA LYS A 13 -27.22 -20.58 1.24
C LYS A 13 -26.11 -19.51 1.36
N LEU A 14 -25.01 -19.84 2.04
CA LEU A 14 -23.88 -18.94 2.26
C LEU A 14 -23.06 -18.83 0.97
N LYS A 15 -22.77 -17.60 0.56
CA LYS A 15 -21.78 -17.35 -0.49
C LYS A 15 -20.41 -17.57 0.13
N THR A 16 -19.75 -18.68 -0.21
CA THR A 16 -18.36 -18.91 0.18
C THR A 16 -17.49 -17.92 -0.58
N ILE A 17 -16.77 -17.08 0.16
CA ILE A 17 -15.80 -16.13 -0.38
C ILE A 17 -14.43 -16.72 -0.08
N ASP A 18 -13.67 -17.05 -1.11
CA ASP A 18 -12.26 -17.39 -0.97
C ASP A 18 -11.45 -16.11 -1.15
N LEU A 19 -10.71 -15.67 -0.13
CA LEU A 19 -9.94 -14.43 -0.19
C LEU A 19 -8.77 -14.50 -1.17
N GLU A 20 -8.26 -15.70 -1.48
CA GLU A 20 -7.20 -15.86 -2.48
C GLU A 20 -7.67 -15.45 -3.88
N ASP A 21 -8.94 -15.69 -4.21
CA ASP A 21 -9.53 -15.30 -5.50
C ASP A 21 -9.59 -13.78 -5.69
N TYR A 22 -9.61 -13.03 -4.58
CA TYR A 22 -9.67 -11.57 -4.58
C TYR A 22 -8.31 -10.92 -4.35
N TYR A 23 -7.24 -11.69 -4.11
CA TYR A 23 -5.92 -11.11 -3.82
C TYR A 23 -5.40 -10.38 -5.06
N PRO A 24 -5.30 -9.04 -5.04
CA PRO A 24 -4.96 -8.33 -6.26
C PRO A 24 -3.47 -8.46 -6.55
N LYS A 25 -3.13 -8.71 -7.81
CA LYS A 25 -1.75 -8.83 -8.26
C LYS A 25 -1.04 -7.48 -8.22
N GLY A 26 0.18 -7.47 -7.67
CA GLY A 26 1.06 -6.30 -7.61
C GLY A 26 1.94 -6.35 -6.36
N GLN A 27 3.18 -5.87 -6.45
CA GLN A 27 4.08 -5.86 -5.31
C GLN A 27 3.61 -4.85 -4.26
N ARG A 28 3.72 -5.22 -2.98
CA ARG A 28 3.55 -4.30 -1.86
C ARG A 28 4.89 -3.72 -1.51
N VAL A 29 5.02 -2.40 -1.58
CA VAL A 29 6.25 -1.69 -1.31
C VAL A 29 6.05 -0.72 -0.16
N LEU A 30 6.88 -0.84 0.87
CA LEU A 30 7.00 0.18 1.89
C LEU A 30 8.05 1.20 1.43
N PHE A 31 7.60 2.41 1.16
CA PHE A 31 8.45 3.54 0.80
C PHE A 31 8.69 4.38 2.05
N ASP A 32 9.88 4.28 2.61
CA ASP A 32 10.26 5.02 3.82
C ASP A 32 11.09 6.25 3.45
N ILE A 33 10.58 7.43 3.79
CA ILE A 33 11.22 8.70 3.42
C ILE A 33 12.35 9.11 4.37
N LYS A 34 12.63 8.33 5.44
CA LYS A 34 13.63 8.71 6.46
C LYS A 34 15.01 9.01 5.86
N ASP A 35 15.39 8.27 4.81
CA ASP A 35 16.71 8.37 4.19
C ASP A 35 16.84 9.67 3.37
N TRP A 36 15.72 10.37 3.15
CA TRP A 36 15.66 11.66 2.47
C TRP A 36 15.62 12.84 3.44
N LEU A 37 15.65 12.56 4.75
CA LEU A 37 15.70 13.57 5.79
C LEU A 37 17.14 13.90 6.13
N TYR A 38 17.41 15.18 6.36
CA TYR A 38 18.68 15.64 6.89
C TYR A 38 18.90 15.08 8.30
N GLU A 39 20.02 14.38 8.49
CA GLU A 39 20.35 13.63 9.71
C GLU A 39 19.23 12.65 10.14
N GLY A 40 18.41 12.20 9.19
CA GLY A 40 17.29 11.29 9.44
C GLY A 40 16.12 11.91 10.22
N LEU A 41 16.12 13.22 10.50
CA LEU A 41 15.13 13.86 11.38
C LEU A 41 14.48 15.12 10.79
N ILE A 42 15.15 15.81 9.87
CA ILE A 42 14.70 17.13 9.40
C ILE A 42 14.42 17.09 7.90
N LEU A 43 13.19 17.41 7.51
CA LEU A 43 12.85 17.60 6.10
C LEU A 43 13.29 18.98 5.64
N ARG A 44 14.26 19.04 4.72
CA ARG A 44 14.66 20.27 4.01
C ARG A 44 14.00 20.28 2.64
N GLU A 45 13.15 21.26 2.37
CA GLU A 45 12.32 21.27 1.16
C GLU A 45 13.14 21.20 -0.13
N LYS A 46 14.25 21.96 -0.21
CA LYS A 46 15.12 21.96 -1.38
C LYS A 46 15.67 20.56 -1.66
N ASP A 47 16.33 19.96 -0.66
CA ASP A 47 16.96 18.64 -0.77
C ASP A 47 15.91 17.55 -1.08
N PHE A 48 14.73 17.64 -0.46
CA PHE A 48 13.63 16.69 -0.69
C PHE A 48 13.08 16.76 -2.12
N ARG A 49 12.92 17.97 -2.68
CA ARG A 49 12.50 18.15 -4.08
C ARG A 49 13.55 17.68 -5.06
N GLU A 50 14.83 17.85 -4.74
CA GLU A 50 15.94 17.32 -5.54
C GLU A 50 15.91 15.77 -5.56
N GLN A 51 15.71 15.11 -4.40
CA GLN A 51 15.55 13.66 -4.35
C GLN A 51 14.37 13.19 -5.20
N ILE A 52 13.23 13.88 -5.13
CA ILE A 52 12.04 13.55 -5.91
C ILE A 52 12.30 13.63 -7.42
N ALA A 53 13.04 14.65 -7.86
CA ALA A 53 13.36 14.83 -9.28
C ALA A 53 14.34 13.79 -9.82
N LEU A 54 15.21 13.25 -8.94
CA LEU A 54 16.22 12.26 -9.30
C LEU A 54 15.72 10.81 -9.19
N HIS A 55 14.67 10.58 -8.41
CA HIS A 55 14.13 9.23 -8.17
C HIS A 55 13.42 8.68 -9.42
N ASP A 56 13.74 7.45 -9.81
CA ASP A 56 13.04 6.76 -10.90
C ASP A 56 11.69 6.22 -10.40
N TRP A 57 10.60 6.90 -10.74
CA TRP A 57 9.25 6.49 -10.32
C TRP A 57 8.68 5.33 -11.14
N SER A 58 9.22 5.06 -12.32
CA SER A 58 8.71 4.01 -13.22
C SER A 58 8.89 2.60 -12.66
N GLN A 59 9.84 2.42 -11.72
CA GLN A 59 10.05 1.17 -11.00
C GLN A 59 8.83 0.72 -10.17
N TYR A 60 7.88 1.61 -9.90
CA TYR A 60 6.66 1.31 -9.14
C TYR A 60 5.45 0.96 -10.01
N GLN A 61 5.67 0.69 -11.29
CA GLN A 61 4.62 0.27 -12.21
C GLN A 61 3.82 -0.91 -11.64
N ASP A 62 2.49 -0.75 -11.59
CA ASP A 62 1.52 -1.74 -11.12
C ASP A 62 1.65 -2.17 -9.65
N ASN A 63 2.43 -1.43 -8.84
CA ASN A 63 2.65 -1.73 -7.43
C ASN A 63 1.65 -1.03 -6.50
N TYR A 64 1.54 -1.55 -5.27
CA TYR A 64 0.80 -0.98 -4.15
C TYR A 64 1.81 -0.39 -3.16
N ILE A 65 1.70 0.91 -2.87
CA ILE A 65 2.74 1.64 -2.14
C ILE A 65 2.20 2.16 -0.79
N ALA A 66 2.91 1.85 0.29
CA ALA A 66 2.73 2.47 1.59
C ALA A 66 3.85 3.50 1.79
N LEU A 67 3.49 4.79 1.82
CA LEU A 67 4.40 5.88 2.15
C LEU A 67 4.50 6.02 3.67
N THR A 68 5.71 5.96 4.22
CA THR A 68 5.95 6.09 5.66
C THR A 68 7.19 6.93 5.95
N CYS A 69 7.37 7.27 7.22
CA CYS A 69 8.61 7.77 7.79
C CYS A 69 8.89 6.96 9.05
N SER A 70 9.91 6.10 9.05
CA SER A 70 10.25 5.31 10.24
C SER A 70 11.09 6.06 11.28
N ALA A 71 11.50 7.30 10.98
CA ALA A 71 12.18 8.17 11.93
C ALA A 71 11.17 8.94 12.80
N ASP A 72 11.60 9.34 13.99
CA ASP A 72 10.84 10.21 14.89
C ASP A 72 10.91 11.68 14.42
N ALA A 73 10.39 11.92 13.22
CA ALA A 73 10.44 13.19 12.52
C ALA A 73 9.02 13.71 12.27
N ILE A 74 8.81 15.02 12.47
CA ILE A 74 7.56 15.67 12.13
C ILE A 74 7.56 15.96 10.62
N ILE A 75 6.78 15.20 9.88
CA ILE A 75 6.67 15.34 8.43
C ILE A 75 5.42 16.16 8.07
N PRO A 76 5.58 17.28 7.33
CA PRO A 76 4.44 18.05 6.89
C PRO A 76 3.65 17.30 5.79
N SER A 77 2.32 17.36 5.84
CA SER A 77 1.45 16.62 4.92
C SER A 77 1.72 16.86 3.44
N TRP A 78 2.21 18.05 3.07
CA TRP A 78 2.55 18.38 1.68
C TRP A 78 3.63 17.46 1.10
N ALA A 79 4.53 16.90 1.92
CA ALA A 79 5.59 16.02 1.46
C ALA A 79 4.99 14.71 0.91
N TYR A 80 4.07 14.11 1.65
CA TYR A 80 3.34 12.92 1.21
C TYR A 80 2.45 13.20 0.00
N LEU A 81 1.82 14.37 -0.08
CA LEU A 81 1.06 14.77 -1.27
C LEU A 81 1.96 14.80 -2.51
N LEU A 82 3.15 15.41 -2.40
CA LEU A 82 4.10 15.49 -3.52
C LEU A 82 4.55 14.10 -3.99
N LEU A 83 4.92 13.20 -3.06
CA LEU A 83 5.27 11.82 -3.40
C LEU A 83 4.11 11.09 -4.07
N THR A 84 2.90 11.26 -3.53
CA THR A 84 1.70 10.65 -4.10
C THR A 84 1.50 11.10 -5.55
N THR A 85 1.67 12.40 -5.85
CA THR A 85 1.55 12.89 -7.24
C THR A 85 2.54 12.25 -8.22
N GLN A 86 3.75 11.92 -7.78
CA GLN A 86 4.76 11.26 -8.63
C GLN A 86 4.47 9.77 -8.81
N LEU A 87 3.89 9.13 -7.79
CA LEU A 87 3.55 7.71 -7.80
C LEU A 87 2.23 7.42 -8.53
N SER A 88 1.25 8.34 -8.51
CA SER A 88 -0.09 8.14 -9.09
C SER A 88 -0.11 7.62 -10.55
N PRO A 89 0.81 8.03 -11.45
CA PRO A 89 0.82 7.50 -12.82
C PRO A 89 1.26 6.03 -12.94
N TYR A 90 1.94 5.48 -11.93
CA TYR A 90 2.58 4.17 -12.00
C TYR A 90 1.95 3.16 -11.03
N ALA A 91 1.70 3.58 -9.80
CA ALA A 91 1.19 2.73 -8.73
C ALA A 91 -0.33 2.52 -8.84
N LYS A 92 -0.79 1.32 -8.52
CA LYS A 92 -2.24 1.00 -8.45
C LYS A 92 -2.92 1.68 -7.27
N LYS A 93 -2.21 1.81 -6.15
CA LYS A 93 -2.69 2.49 -4.96
C LYS A 93 -1.52 3.03 -4.15
N VAL A 94 -1.71 4.20 -3.56
CA VAL A 94 -0.77 4.83 -2.65
C VAL A 94 -1.50 5.18 -1.37
N VAL A 95 -0.94 4.79 -0.23
CA VAL A 95 -1.49 5.07 1.10
C VAL A 95 -0.38 5.64 1.97
N VAL A 96 -0.70 6.63 2.81
CA VAL A 96 0.23 7.13 3.83
C VAL A 96 0.02 6.30 5.10
N GLY A 97 1.01 5.54 5.51
CA GLY A 97 0.96 4.67 6.68
C GLY A 97 1.75 3.38 6.49
N THR A 98 1.26 2.30 7.10
CA THR A 98 1.95 1.00 7.12
C THR A 98 1.46 0.07 6.01
N LEU A 99 2.14 -1.07 5.84
CA LEU A 99 1.69 -2.12 4.92
C LEU A 99 0.35 -2.71 5.34
N GLU A 100 0.07 -2.81 6.64
CA GLU A 100 -1.22 -3.27 7.16
C GLU A 100 -2.35 -2.32 6.78
N LEU A 101 -2.11 -0.99 6.85
CA LEU A 101 -3.09 -0.01 6.39
C LEU A 101 -3.30 -0.09 4.88
N LEU A 102 -2.22 -0.25 4.12
CA LEU A 102 -2.29 -0.45 2.68
C LEU A 102 -3.16 -1.67 2.33
N GLU A 103 -2.93 -2.83 2.96
CA GLU A 103 -3.76 -4.02 2.78
C GLU A 103 -5.22 -3.77 3.17
N THR A 104 -5.45 -3.12 4.32
CA THR A 104 -6.81 -2.77 4.76
C THR A 104 -7.54 -1.95 3.72
N CYS A 105 -6.89 -0.94 3.14
CA CYS A 105 -7.49 -0.10 2.10
C CYS A 105 -7.70 -0.88 0.80
N ILE A 106 -6.78 -1.76 0.40
CA ILE A 106 -6.93 -2.60 -0.80
C ILE A 106 -8.17 -3.49 -0.68
N TYR A 107 -8.31 -4.22 0.42
CA TYR A 107 -9.47 -5.10 0.61
C TYR A 107 -10.76 -4.33 0.80
N SER A 108 -10.71 -3.17 1.48
CA SER A 108 -11.89 -2.33 1.65
C SER A 108 -12.43 -1.85 0.30
N ASP A 109 -11.56 -1.47 -0.64
CA ASP A 109 -11.97 -1.12 -2.01
C ASP A 109 -12.59 -2.34 -2.73
N LEU A 110 -11.92 -3.50 -2.69
CA LEU A 110 -12.39 -4.72 -3.36
C LEU A 110 -13.74 -5.25 -2.85
N ILE A 111 -14.00 -5.09 -1.55
CA ILE A 111 -15.25 -5.54 -0.92
C ILE A 111 -16.40 -4.54 -1.15
N SER A 112 -16.07 -3.26 -1.34
CA SER A 112 -17.07 -2.21 -1.56
C SER A 112 -17.53 -2.12 -3.01
N GLU A 113 -16.83 -2.77 -3.95
CA GLU A 113 -17.24 -2.99 -5.34
C GLU A 113 -18.27 -4.12 -5.48
#